data_AF-A0A930T219-F1
#
_entry.id   AF-A0A930T219-F1
#
_cell.length_a   1.000
_cell.length_b   1.000
_cell.length_c   1.000
_cell.angle_alpha   90.00
_cell.angle_beta   90.00
_cell.angle_gamma   90.00
#
_symmetry.space_group_name_H-M   'P 1'
#
loop_
_entity.id
_entity.type
_entity.pdbx_description
1 polymer ?
#
loop_
_entity_poly.entity_id
_entity_poly.type
_entity_poly.pdbx_seq_one_letter_code
_entity_poly.pdbx_strand_id
1 'polypeptide(L)'
;MNSNPLSSLGDLTWTDTHDLVILEFKLLAEKDYYLFPDYSKGLHAWFLDQVRQLCPDLSQRLHDYPEEKGFTISRLQGNYLELENKVFLKQDSVYSWYLSIFSPELMKWLKIWFDKFPSHLGLHHAPLLIQEVRFSSAPSTYENLWQSKLITNFSLTFLSCTSFRRHNHHYPLPHPPNLFQSYLRRWNQFSQKVFSQDSFIDWVDKFVIIRQYNLQSTKVAGGKKGSVTGFIGSIELYLGHNYQDFGDYSQLFSTLCRFALYCGTGHKTTFGLGYTRLGWAEIDNNTVEQTENSLSGRIDELLAIFLAKKGTKGGNRAKNICISYAEIVAKKELGQSLQDIALELEMPYETVKTYSKRAMKLLGAKT
;
A
#
# COMPACT_ATOMS: atom_id res chain seq x y z
N MET A 1 6.15 -38.41 -8.33
CA MET A 1 5.19 -37.41 -8.84
C MET A 1 4.70 -36.62 -7.63
N ASN A 2 5.36 -35.50 -7.33
CA ASN A 2 4.93 -34.64 -6.24
C ASN A 2 3.65 -33.95 -6.70
N SER A 3 2.51 -34.34 -6.13
CA SER A 3 1.25 -33.61 -6.27
C SER A 3 1.50 -32.18 -5.81
N ASN A 4 1.44 -31.21 -6.74
CA ASN A 4 1.58 -29.81 -6.42
C ASN A 4 0.44 -29.42 -5.46
N PRO A 5 0.73 -29.11 -4.17
CA PRO A 5 -0.31 -28.83 -3.17
C PRO A 5 -1.18 -27.61 -3.55
N LEU A 6 -0.76 -26.83 -4.54
CA LEU A 6 -1.47 -25.66 -5.06
C LEU A 6 -2.50 -25.98 -6.14
N SER A 7 -2.49 -27.18 -6.71
CA SER A 7 -3.46 -27.56 -7.76
C SER A 7 -4.91 -27.47 -7.29
N SER A 8 -5.17 -27.59 -5.99
CA SER A 8 -6.49 -27.39 -5.39
C SER A 8 -6.85 -25.93 -5.09
N LEU A 9 -5.87 -25.02 -5.13
CA LEU A 9 -6.04 -23.59 -4.81
C LEU A 9 -6.00 -22.68 -6.06
N GLY A 10 -5.56 -23.17 -7.22
CA GLY A 10 -5.59 -22.42 -8.48
C GLY A 10 -4.50 -22.83 -9.47
N ASP A 11 -4.52 -22.23 -10.66
CA ASP A 11 -3.49 -22.45 -11.68
C ASP A 11 -2.34 -21.46 -11.49
N LEU A 12 -1.19 -22.00 -11.09
CA LEU A 12 -0.05 -21.28 -10.56
C LEU A 12 1.23 -21.78 -11.23
N THR A 13 1.23 -21.76 -12.58
CA THR A 13 2.41 -22.11 -13.37
C THR A 13 3.27 -20.87 -13.65
N TRP A 14 4.50 -20.84 -13.13
CA TRP A 14 5.54 -19.89 -13.54
C TRP A 14 6.89 -20.61 -13.64
N THR A 15 7.78 -20.07 -14.47
CA THR A 15 9.14 -20.58 -14.65
C THR A 15 10.15 -19.81 -13.80
N ASP A 16 11.38 -20.33 -13.72
CA ASP A 16 12.47 -19.67 -13.00
C ASP A 16 12.91 -18.31 -13.59
N THR A 17 12.40 -17.98 -14.77
CA THR A 17 12.78 -16.79 -15.54
C THR A 17 11.89 -15.59 -15.30
N HIS A 18 10.80 -15.70 -14.52
CA HIS A 18 9.91 -14.57 -14.23
C HIS A 18 10.41 -13.71 -13.06
N ASP A 19 10.26 -12.40 -13.21
CA ASP A 19 10.70 -11.40 -12.21
C ASP A 19 9.53 -10.69 -11.54
N LEU A 20 8.36 -10.68 -12.19
CA LEU A 20 7.21 -9.84 -11.87
C LEU A 20 5.95 -10.68 -11.78
N VAL A 21 5.29 -10.68 -10.62
CA VAL A 21 4.02 -11.39 -10.41
C VAL A 21 3.06 -10.56 -9.57
N ILE A 22 1.76 -10.78 -9.81
CA ILE A 22 0.68 -10.26 -8.98
C ILE A 22 -0.21 -11.44 -8.61
N LEU A 23 -0.22 -11.79 -7.33
CA LEU A 23 -1.09 -12.81 -6.77
C LEU A 23 -2.41 -12.17 -6.34
N GLU A 24 -3.52 -12.77 -6.74
CA GLU A 24 -4.86 -12.49 -6.24
C GLU A 24 -5.27 -13.62 -5.30
N PHE A 25 -5.60 -13.28 -4.06
CA PHE A 25 -6.14 -14.19 -3.05
C PHE A 25 -7.64 -14.00 -2.98
N LYS A 26 -8.42 -15.08 -3.07
CA LYS A 26 -9.83 -15.12 -2.68
C LYS A 26 -9.94 -15.58 -1.24
N LEU A 27 -10.45 -14.70 -0.40
CA LEU A 27 -10.47 -14.81 1.05
C LEU A 27 -11.92 -14.92 1.55
N LEU A 28 -12.31 -16.05 2.11
CA LEU A 28 -13.63 -16.25 2.70
C LEU A 28 -13.63 -15.84 4.17
N ALA A 29 -14.62 -15.04 4.56
CA ALA A 29 -14.96 -14.83 5.95
C ALA A 29 -15.90 -15.93 6.43
N GLU A 30 -15.40 -16.90 7.21
CA GLU A 30 -16.20 -18.02 7.74
C GLU A 30 -17.21 -17.60 8.82
N LYS A 31 -17.05 -16.39 9.35
CA LYS A 31 -17.95 -15.76 10.31
C LYS A 31 -17.87 -14.26 10.15
N ASP A 32 -18.75 -13.56 10.84
CA ASP A 32 -18.71 -12.10 10.93
C ASP A 32 -17.42 -11.64 11.62
N TYR A 33 -16.70 -10.73 10.97
CA TYR A 33 -15.49 -10.11 11.49
C TYR A 33 -15.61 -8.60 11.53
N TYR A 34 -15.03 -8.01 12.57
CA TYR A 34 -14.84 -6.58 12.69
C TYR A 34 -13.35 -6.29 12.71
N LEU A 35 -12.88 -5.66 11.65
CA LEU A 35 -11.51 -5.17 11.51
C LEU A 35 -11.43 -3.69 11.90
N PHE A 36 -10.25 -3.23 12.30
CA PHE A 36 -9.99 -1.81 12.44
C PHE A 36 -9.73 -1.16 11.07
N PRO A 37 -9.98 0.16 10.89
CA PRO A 37 -9.79 0.83 9.60
C PRO A 37 -8.36 0.74 9.03
N ASP A 38 -7.36 0.53 9.87
CA ASP A 38 -5.95 0.36 9.48
C ASP A 38 -5.50 -1.12 9.38
N TYR A 39 -6.44 -2.05 9.15
CA TYR A 39 -6.18 -3.48 8.97
C TYR A 39 -5.12 -3.81 7.92
N SER A 40 -4.81 -2.88 6.99
CA SER A 40 -3.76 -3.08 5.99
C SER A 40 -2.36 -3.24 6.60
N LYS A 41 -2.16 -2.80 7.84
CA LYS A 41 -0.97 -3.14 8.64
C LYS A 41 -0.92 -4.61 9.01
N GLY A 42 -2.07 -5.19 9.34
CA GLY A 42 -2.21 -6.63 9.57
C GLY A 42 -1.84 -7.42 8.32
N LEU A 43 -2.28 -6.97 7.14
CA LEU A 43 -1.89 -7.57 5.86
C LEU A 43 -0.37 -7.49 5.62
N HIS A 44 0.23 -6.32 5.87
CA HIS A 44 1.68 -6.13 5.80
C HIS A 44 2.45 -7.04 6.76
N ALA A 45 2.04 -7.05 8.03
CA ALA A 45 2.65 -7.84 9.09
C ALA A 45 2.52 -9.34 8.79
N TRP A 46 1.35 -9.80 8.35
CA TRP A 46 1.13 -11.19 7.94
C TRP A 46 2.08 -11.57 6.80
N PHE A 47 2.21 -10.75 5.77
CA PHE A 47 3.12 -11.03 4.66
C PHE A 47 4.58 -11.11 5.12
N LEU A 48 5.06 -10.15 5.92
CA LEU A 48 6.42 -10.20 6.46
C LEU A 48 6.63 -11.42 7.37
N ASP A 49 5.61 -11.83 8.13
CA ASP A 49 5.64 -13.05 8.92
C ASP A 49 5.84 -14.29 8.03
N GLN A 50 5.11 -14.39 6.92
CA GLN A 50 5.29 -15.44 5.92
C GLN A 50 6.72 -15.47 5.37
N VAL A 51 7.29 -14.28 5.08
CA VAL A 51 8.69 -14.18 4.64
C VAL A 51 9.64 -14.65 5.74
N ARG A 52 9.43 -14.20 6.98
CA ARG A 52 10.28 -14.50 8.14
C ARG A 52 10.36 -16.00 8.44
N GLN A 53 9.26 -16.73 8.28
CA GLN A 53 9.20 -18.17 8.56
C GLN A 53 10.16 -19.00 7.69
N LEU A 54 10.53 -18.51 6.51
CA LEU A 54 11.44 -19.19 5.58
C LEU A 54 12.77 -18.48 5.41
N CYS A 55 12.78 -17.15 5.46
CA CYS A 55 13.94 -16.31 5.25
C CYS A 55 13.95 -15.13 6.25
N PRO A 56 14.33 -15.35 7.53
CA PRO A 56 14.35 -14.31 8.56
C PRO A 56 15.11 -13.05 8.15
N ASP A 57 16.30 -13.21 7.55
CA ASP A 57 17.15 -12.09 7.14
C ASP A 57 16.50 -11.24 6.04
N LEU A 58 15.78 -11.86 5.10
CA LEU A 58 15.03 -11.15 4.06
C LEU A 58 13.88 -10.34 4.66
N SER A 59 13.12 -10.94 5.59
CA SER A 59 12.05 -10.24 6.30
C SER A 59 12.59 -9.05 7.08
N GLN A 60 13.73 -9.20 7.76
CA GLN A 60 14.35 -8.11 8.51
C GLN A 60 14.76 -6.98 7.57
N ARG A 61 15.39 -7.31 6.43
CA ARG A 61 15.75 -6.29 5.43
C ARG A 61 14.55 -5.53 4.89
N LEU A 62 13.49 -6.26 4.53
CA LEU A 62 12.23 -5.68 4.08
C LEU A 62 11.53 -4.83 5.16
N HIS A 63 11.82 -5.05 6.44
CA HIS A 63 11.28 -4.26 7.53
C HIS A 63 12.11 -2.98 7.79
N ASP A 64 13.42 -3.15 7.99
CA ASP A 64 14.31 -2.16 8.61
C ASP A 64 14.92 -1.16 7.62
N TYR A 65 15.12 -1.55 6.35
CA TYR A 65 15.96 -0.78 5.43
C TYR A 65 15.20 0.32 4.69
N PRO A 66 15.87 1.45 4.40
CA PRO A 66 15.28 2.60 3.70
C PRO A 66 15.16 2.41 2.19
N GLU A 67 15.71 1.33 1.65
CA GLU A 67 15.65 0.99 0.22
C GLU A 67 14.20 0.75 -0.26
N GLU A 68 13.97 0.79 -1.57
CA GLU A 68 12.65 0.41 -2.07
C GLU A 68 12.38 -1.06 -1.78
N LYS A 69 11.16 -1.35 -1.34
CA LYS A 69 10.74 -2.71 -1.04
C LYS A 69 10.25 -3.37 -2.32
N GLY A 70 10.69 -4.60 -2.57
CA GLY A 70 10.39 -5.38 -3.77
C GLY A 70 8.97 -5.95 -3.86
N PHE A 71 8.00 -5.35 -3.16
CA PHE A 71 6.62 -5.79 -3.14
C PHE A 71 5.64 -4.64 -2.92
N THR A 72 4.38 -4.86 -3.28
CA THR A 72 3.24 -4.03 -2.87
C THR A 72 2.08 -4.92 -2.44
N ILE A 73 1.18 -4.36 -1.63
CA ILE A 73 -0.07 -5.02 -1.26
C ILE A 73 -1.24 -4.09 -1.51
N SER A 74 -2.41 -4.63 -1.83
CA SER A 74 -3.65 -3.86 -1.82
C SER A 74 -4.29 -3.86 -0.42
N ARG A 75 -5.35 -3.06 -0.26
CA ARG A 75 -6.38 -3.29 0.77
C ARG A 75 -7.28 -4.47 0.35
N LEU A 76 -8.17 -4.92 1.23
CA LEU A 76 -9.20 -5.89 0.84
C LEU A 76 -10.12 -5.24 -0.19
N GLN A 77 -10.58 -6.01 -1.17
CA GLN A 77 -11.59 -5.63 -2.14
C GLN A 77 -12.81 -6.53 -2.01
N GLY A 78 -13.99 -5.97 -2.21
CA GLY A 78 -15.27 -6.68 -2.12
C GLY A 78 -16.30 -5.88 -1.33
N ASN A 79 -17.47 -6.47 -1.14
CA ASN A 79 -18.59 -5.82 -0.46
C ASN A 79 -18.47 -5.98 1.05
N TYR A 80 -17.52 -5.27 1.66
CA TYR A 80 -17.47 -5.10 3.11
C TYR A 80 -18.18 -3.81 3.49
N LEU A 81 -18.78 -3.80 4.68
CA LEU A 81 -19.42 -2.60 5.20
C LEU A 81 -18.41 -1.84 6.02
N GLU A 82 -18.15 -0.60 5.65
CA GLU A 82 -17.33 0.24 6.47
C GLU A 82 -18.20 1.09 7.40
N LEU A 83 -18.00 0.89 8.70
CA LEU A 83 -18.65 1.62 9.79
C LEU A 83 -17.68 2.70 10.28
N GLU A 84 -18.17 3.75 10.95
CA GLU A 84 -17.34 4.91 11.38
C GLU A 84 -15.97 4.51 11.95
N ASN A 85 -15.87 3.40 12.67
CA ASN A 85 -14.62 3.02 13.35
C ASN A 85 -14.20 1.57 13.11
N LYS A 86 -14.87 0.85 12.20
CA LYS A 86 -14.66 -0.59 11.97
C LYS A 86 -14.98 -0.95 10.53
N VAL A 87 -14.31 -1.98 10.04
CA VAL A 87 -14.62 -2.61 8.75
C VAL A 87 -15.27 -3.95 9.06
N PHE A 88 -16.53 -4.10 8.67
CA PHE A 88 -17.30 -5.31 8.87
C PHE A 88 -17.18 -6.21 7.65
N LEU A 89 -16.59 -7.38 7.87
CA LEU A 89 -16.60 -8.47 6.91
C LEU A 89 -17.74 -9.42 7.29
N LYS A 90 -18.64 -9.64 6.35
CA LYS A 90 -19.82 -10.48 6.54
C LYS A 90 -19.44 -11.95 6.38
N GLN A 91 -20.01 -12.81 7.22
CA GLN A 91 -19.95 -14.25 7.05
C GLN A 91 -20.34 -14.68 5.63
N ASP A 92 -19.69 -15.75 5.15
CA ASP A 92 -19.90 -16.38 3.85
C ASP A 92 -19.66 -15.43 2.65
N SER A 93 -18.97 -14.31 2.88
CA SER A 93 -18.59 -13.36 1.85
C SER A 93 -17.12 -13.54 1.45
N VAL A 94 -16.85 -13.40 0.15
CA VAL A 94 -15.52 -13.53 -0.44
C VAL A 94 -14.93 -12.15 -0.72
N TYR A 95 -13.72 -11.95 -0.25
CA TYR A 95 -12.90 -10.76 -0.45
C TYR A 95 -11.71 -11.08 -1.33
N SER A 96 -11.20 -10.07 -2.05
CA SER A 96 -9.99 -10.21 -2.86
C SER A 96 -8.86 -9.39 -2.26
N TRP A 97 -7.67 -9.95 -2.24
CA TRP A 97 -6.45 -9.26 -1.81
C TRP A 97 -5.34 -9.48 -2.82
N TYR A 98 -4.54 -8.46 -3.07
CA TYR A 98 -3.49 -8.51 -4.09
C TYR A 98 -2.12 -8.31 -3.45
N LEU A 99 -1.19 -9.19 -3.81
CA LEU A 99 0.22 -9.12 -3.45
C LEU A 99 1.04 -9.10 -4.74
N SER A 100 1.77 -8.02 -4.96
CA SER A 100 2.71 -7.90 -6.07
C SER A 100 4.13 -8.12 -5.57
N ILE A 101 4.90 -8.92 -6.30
CA ILE A 101 6.31 -9.18 -6.04
C ILE A 101 7.12 -8.86 -7.30
N PHE A 102 8.20 -8.10 -7.12
CA PHE A 102 9.04 -7.61 -8.20
C PHE A 102 10.51 -7.47 -7.78
N SER A 103 11.00 -8.29 -6.85
CA SER A 103 12.44 -8.41 -6.58
C SER A 103 12.94 -9.83 -6.72
N PRO A 104 14.19 -10.04 -7.19
CA PRO A 104 14.74 -11.39 -7.38
C PRO A 104 14.74 -12.24 -6.11
N GLU A 105 14.99 -11.63 -4.94
CA GLU A 105 15.03 -12.33 -3.66
C GLU A 105 13.65 -12.81 -3.22
N LEU A 106 12.63 -11.97 -3.37
CA LEU A 106 11.25 -12.35 -3.07
C LEU A 106 10.71 -13.36 -4.09
N MET A 107 11.12 -13.31 -5.35
CA MET A 107 10.77 -14.32 -6.34
C MET A 107 11.34 -15.70 -6.01
N LYS A 108 12.58 -15.75 -5.48
CA LYS A 108 13.17 -17.00 -4.97
C LYS A 108 12.43 -17.51 -3.74
N TRP A 109 12.12 -16.61 -2.79
CA TRP A 109 11.34 -16.95 -1.60
C TRP A 109 9.95 -17.48 -1.97
N LEU A 110 9.26 -16.84 -2.91
CA LEU A 110 7.89 -17.16 -3.29
C LEU A 110 7.76 -18.62 -3.74
N LYS A 111 8.74 -19.13 -4.50
CA LYS A 111 8.77 -20.53 -4.94
C LYS A 111 8.77 -21.52 -3.78
N ILE A 112 9.55 -21.23 -2.75
CA ILE A 112 9.67 -22.09 -1.56
C ILE A 112 8.42 -21.93 -0.68
N TRP A 113 7.87 -20.71 -0.62
CA TRP A 113 6.68 -20.40 0.17
C TRP A 113 5.46 -21.21 -0.26
N PHE A 114 5.36 -21.48 -1.55
CA PHE A 114 4.31 -22.28 -2.15
C PHE A 114 4.26 -23.75 -1.68
N ASP A 115 5.38 -24.33 -1.24
CA ASP A 115 5.41 -25.67 -0.62
C ASP A 115 4.87 -25.67 0.82
N LYS A 116 4.83 -24.49 1.46
CA LYS A 116 4.36 -24.28 2.84
C LYS A 116 3.19 -23.29 2.88
N PHE A 117 2.36 -23.35 1.84
CA PHE A 117 1.32 -22.37 1.63
C PHE A 117 0.27 -22.42 2.76
N PRO A 118 -0.04 -21.28 3.42
CA PRO A 118 -0.96 -21.27 4.54
C PRO A 118 -2.41 -21.46 4.07
N SER A 119 -3.24 -22.09 4.91
CA SER A 119 -4.68 -22.19 4.64
C SER A 119 -5.45 -20.90 4.95
N HIS A 120 -4.88 -20.02 5.78
CA HIS A 120 -5.54 -18.80 6.24
C HIS A 120 -4.62 -17.58 6.17
N LEU A 121 -5.24 -16.44 5.84
CA LEU A 121 -4.66 -15.13 6.06
C LEU A 121 -5.12 -14.62 7.42
N GLY A 122 -4.18 -14.39 8.35
CA GLY A 122 -4.49 -13.97 9.71
C GLY A 122 -4.48 -12.46 9.88
N LEU A 123 -5.64 -11.85 10.17
CA LEU A 123 -5.75 -10.45 10.61
C LEU A 123 -6.12 -10.38 12.09
N HIS A 124 -5.16 -10.64 12.98
CA HIS A 124 -5.39 -10.77 14.42
C HIS A 124 -6.50 -11.80 14.74
N HIS A 125 -7.66 -11.35 15.20
CA HIS A 125 -8.81 -12.18 15.55
C HIS A 125 -9.73 -12.50 14.37
N ALA A 126 -9.34 -12.10 13.16
CA ALA A 126 -10.08 -12.34 11.92
C ALA A 126 -9.26 -13.18 10.93
N PRO A 127 -9.13 -14.51 11.14
CA PRO A 127 -8.57 -15.39 10.14
C PRO A 127 -9.54 -15.51 8.95
N LEU A 128 -9.03 -15.24 7.75
CA LEU A 128 -9.76 -15.42 6.50
C LEU A 128 -9.25 -16.67 5.81
N LEU A 129 -10.16 -17.57 5.43
CA LEU A 129 -9.82 -18.80 4.72
C LEU A 129 -9.38 -18.45 3.30
N ILE A 130 -8.21 -18.95 2.88
CA ILE A 130 -7.73 -18.78 1.51
C ILE A 130 -8.40 -19.86 0.66
N GLN A 131 -9.41 -19.47 -0.11
CA GLN A 131 -10.13 -20.38 -1.01
C GLN A 131 -9.41 -20.61 -2.32
N GLU A 132 -8.83 -19.55 -2.88
CA GLU A 132 -8.17 -19.58 -4.18
C GLU A 132 -6.99 -18.60 -4.18
N VAL A 133 -5.90 -18.98 -4.84
CA VAL A 133 -4.84 -18.06 -5.24
C VAL A 133 -4.51 -18.26 -6.70
N ARG A 134 -4.47 -17.16 -7.44
CA ARG A 134 -4.11 -17.14 -8.85
C ARG A 134 -3.23 -15.95 -9.18
N PHE A 135 -2.65 -15.98 -10.37
CA PHE A 135 -2.09 -14.79 -10.95
C PHE A 135 -3.18 -13.85 -11.47
N SER A 136 -3.19 -12.61 -10.97
CA SER A 136 -4.10 -11.56 -11.46
C SER A 136 -3.77 -11.13 -12.90
N SER A 137 -2.53 -11.37 -13.34
CA SER A 137 -2.05 -11.16 -14.70
C SER A 137 -0.96 -12.17 -14.98
N ALA A 138 -0.75 -12.55 -16.24
CA ALA A 138 0.36 -13.44 -16.60
C ALA A 138 1.68 -12.95 -15.97
N PRO A 139 2.45 -13.83 -15.31
CA PRO A 139 3.80 -13.52 -14.85
C PRO A 139 4.64 -12.88 -15.97
N SER A 140 5.52 -11.95 -15.61
CA SER A 140 6.33 -11.21 -16.58
C SER A 140 7.78 -11.04 -16.12
N THR A 141 8.58 -10.40 -16.96
CA THR A 141 9.97 -10.05 -16.71
C THR A 141 10.18 -8.56 -16.96
N TYR A 142 11.25 -8.02 -16.41
CA TYR A 142 11.66 -6.65 -16.73
C TYR A 142 11.95 -6.49 -18.23
N GLU A 143 12.53 -7.51 -18.85
CA GLU A 143 12.81 -7.53 -20.29
C GLU A 143 11.53 -7.52 -21.13
N ASN A 144 10.51 -8.30 -20.76
CA ASN A 144 9.22 -8.32 -21.45
C ASN A 144 8.52 -6.95 -21.37
N LEU A 145 8.60 -6.28 -20.21
CA LEU A 145 8.08 -4.91 -20.09
C LEU A 145 8.86 -3.93 -20.98
N TRP A 146 10.20 -4.05 -21.04
CA TRP A 146 11.05 -3.19 -21.87
C TRP A 146 10.85 -3.42 -23.37
N GLN A 147 10.68 -4.67 -23.81
CA GLN A 147 10.46 -5.01 -25.23
C GLN A 147 9.02 -4.80 -25.71
N SER A 148 8.10 -4.51 -24.79
CA SER A 148 6.70 -4.24 -25.13
C SER A 148 6.60 -3.06 -26.11
N LYS A 149 5.72 -3.20 -27.11
CA LYS A 149 5.49 -2.16 -28.13
C LYS A 149 5.27 -0.78 -27.47
N LEU A 150 5.99 0.23 -27.96
CA LEU A 150 5.80 1.61 -27.55
C LEU A 150 4.34 2.05 -27.76
N ILE A 151 3.70 2.49 -26.68
CA ILE A 151 2.39 3.15 -26.66
C ILE A 151 2.57 4.53 -26.02
N THR A 152 1.85 5.52 -26.54
CA THR A 152 1.95 6.93 -26.13
C THR A 152 0.79 7.41 -25.28
N ASN A 153 -0.30 6.64 -25.15
CA ASN A 153 -1.46 6.96 -24.30
C ASN A 153 -1.65 5.85 -23.26
N PHE A 154 -1.78 6.22 -21.99
CA PHE A 154 -2.05 5.29 -20.89
C PHE A 154 -3.12 5.81 -19.97
N SER A 155 -4.15 5.03 -19.74
CA SER A 155 -5.06 5.24 -18.62
C SER A 155 -4.54 4.50 -17.39
N LEU A 156 -4.54 5.18 -16.24
CA LEU A 156 -4.20 4.62 -14.94
C LEU A 156 -5.32 4.89 -13.96
N THR A 157 -5.71 3.88 -13.19
CA THR A 157 -6.66 4.01 -12.08
C THR A 157 -5.95 3.77 -10.75
N PHE A 158 -6.18 4.65 -9.79
CA PHE A 158 -5.70 4.61 -8.41
C PHE A 158 -6.84 4.17 -7.50
N LEU A 159 -6.85 2.88 -7.17
CA LEU A 159 -7.92 2.22 -6.39
C LEU A 159 -7.74 2.38 -4.88
N SER A 160 -6.61 2.92 -4.43
CA SER A 160 -6.41 3.31 -3.04
C SER A 160 -5.68 4.65 -2.96
N CYS A 161 -5.80 5.31 -1.80
CA CYS A 161 -5.23 6.64 -1.59
C CYS A 161 -3.76 6.68 -2.02
N THR A 162 -3.48 7.54 -3.00
CA THR A 162 -2.17 7.76 -3.60
C THR A 162 -1.68 9.14 -3.19
N SER A 163 -0.46 9.24 -2.69
CA SER A 163 0.08 10.51 -2.21
C SER A 163 1.59 10.59 -2.42
N PHE A 164 2.07 11.78 -2.77
CA PHE A 164 3.48 12.10 -2.88
C PHE A 164 3.93 13.00 -1.75
N ARG A 165 5.25 13.18 -1.60
CA ARG A 165 5.83 14.17 -0.69
C ARG A 165 6.39 15.33 -1.49
N ARG A 166 6.03 16.55 -1.08
CA ARG A 166 6.64 17.79 -1.60
C ARG A 166 6.90 18.73 -0.43
N HIS A 167 8.17 19.08 -0.20
CA HIS A 167 8.60 19.90 0.95
C HIS A 167 8.04 19.42 2.29
N ASN A 168 8.10 18.11 2.57
CA ASN A 168 7.50 17.44 3.76
C ASN A 168 5.96 17.46 3.86
N HIS A 169 5.25 18.07 2.92
CA HIS A 169 3.78 18.02 2.86
C HIS A 169 3.31 16.86 1.98
N HIS A 170 2.09 16.39 2.24
CA HIS A 170 1.41 15.50 1.30
C HIS A 170 1.04 16.28 0.04
N TYR A 171 1.25 15.66 -1.11
CA TYR A 171 0.90 16.23 -2.40
C TYR A 171 -0.11 15.31 -3.09
N PRO A 172 -1.42 15.62 -2.96
CA PRO A 172 -2.51 14.75 -3.38
C PRO A 172 -2.90 14.99 -4.85
N LEU A 173 -1.92 15.08 -5.75
CA LEU A 173 -2.16 15.28 -7.18
C LEU A 173 -1.27 14.35 -8.02
N PRO A 174 -1.78 13.74 -9.10
CA PRO A 174 -1.03 12.84 -9.99
C PRO A 174 -0.12 13.59 -10.97
N HIS A 175 0.73 14.48 -10.46
CA HIS A 175 1.67 15.23 -11.28
C HIS A 175 2.67 14.28 -11.96
N PRO A 176 2.85 14.32 -13.31
CA PRO A 176 3.65 13.33 -14.03
C PRO A 176 5.08 13.14 -13.49
N PRO A 177 5.88 14.20 -13.24
CA PRO A 177 7.18 14.05 -12.59
C PRO A 177 7.15 13.21 -11.30
N ASN A 178 6.12 13.36 -10.46
CA ASN A 178 5.99 12.60 -9.22
C ASN A 178 5.58 11.13 -9.46
N LEU A 179 4.70 10.87 -10.43
CA LEU A 179 4.35 9.52 -10.86
C LEU A 179 5.60 8.78 -11.34
N PHE A 180 6.32 9.36 -12.29
CA PHE A 180 7.47 8.73 -12.91
C PHE A 180 8.68 8.64 -11.97
N GLN A 181 8.87 9.60 -11.06
CA GLN A 181 9.86 9.46 -9.99
C GLN A 181 9.53 8.29 -9.06
N SER A 182 8.25 8.07 -8.74
CA SER A 182 7.84 6.91 -7.93
C SER A 182 8.20 5.60 -8.62
N TYR A 183 7.89 5.46 -9.91
CA TYR A 183 8.13 4.24 -10.66
C TYR A 183 9.62 4.01 -10.92
N LEU A 184 10.33 5.06 -11.34
CA LEU A 184 11.73 4.98 -11.75
C LEU A 184 12.64 4.52 -10.61
N ARG A 185 12.39 4.96 -9.36
CA ARG A 185 13.20 4.53 -8.20
C ARG A 185 13.17 3.01 -8.03
N ARG A 186 11.98 2.39 -8.15
CA ARG A 186 11.81 0.93 -8.07
C ARG A 186 12.35 0.22 -9.30
N TRP A 187 12.12 0.79 -10.49
CA TRP A 187 12.66 0.27 -11.74
C TRP A 187 14.20 0.20 -11.70
N ASN A 188 14.87 1.31 -11.35
CA ASN A 188 16.32 1.38 -11.30
C ASN A 188 16.92 0.40 -10.27
N GLN A 189 16.22 0.11 -9.18
CA GLN A 189 16.69 -0.81 -8.16
C GLN A 189 16.60 -2.29 -8.59
N PHE A 190 15.57 -2.67 -9.33
CA PHE A 190 15.26 -4.09 -9.57
C PHE A 190 15.41 -4.56 -11.01
N SER A 191 15.31 -3.67 -12.00
CA SER A 191 15.29 -4.04 -13.43
C SER A 191 16.66 -4.38 -14.04
N GLN A 192 17.75 -4.05 -13.34
CA GLN A 192 19.12 -4.05 -13.88
C GLN A 192 19.34 -3.07 -15.06
N LYS A 193 18.34 -2.25 -15.42
CA LYS A 193 18.41 -1.25 -16.48
C LYS A 193 18.20 0.14 -15.90
N VAL A 194 19.31 0.80 -15.55
CA VAL A 194 19.32 2.06 -14.80
C VAL A 194 19.29 3.27 -15.73
N PHE A 195 18.44 4.25 -15.41
CA PHE A 195 18.38 5.54 -16.07
C PHE A 195 18.66 6.70 -15.10
N SER A 196 19.20 7.81 -15.62
CA SER A 196 19.36 9.05 -14.87
C SER A 196 18.01 9.57 -14.41
N GLN A 197 17.85 9.77 -13.09
CA GLN A 197 16.59 10.26 -12.53
C GLN A 197 16.32 11.69 -12.99
N ASP A 198 17.25 12.61 -12.77
CA ASP A 198 17.01 14.03 -13.05
C ASP A 198 16.70 14.26 -14.54
N SER A 199 17.51 13.70 -15.42
CA SER A 199 17.33 13.85 -16.87
C SER A 199 16.02 13.26 -17.39
N PHE A 200 15.58 12.12 -16.84
CA PHE A 200 14.32 11.52 -17.25
C PHE A 200 13.11 12.28 -16.67
N ILE A 201 13.19 12.74 -15.43
CA ILE A 201 12.09 13.49 -14.81
C ILE A 201 11.90 14.86 -15.46
N ASP A 202 12.98 15.56 -15.80
CA ASP A 202 12.92 16.80 -16.60
C ASP A 202 12.29 16.55 -17.97
N TRP A 203 12.62 15.42 -18.61
CA TRP A 203 11.99 15.02 -19.86
C TRP A 203 10.51 14.71 -19.68
N VAL A 204 10.11 14.01 -18.61
CA VAL A 204 8.71 13.74 -18.29
C VAL A 204 7.94 15.04 -18.10
N ASP A 205 8.48 16.00 -17.35
CA ASP A 205 7.85 17.31 -17.11
C ASP A 205 7.57 18.07 -18.43
N LYS A 206 8.48 17.93 -19.40
CA LYS A 206 8.37 18.58 -20.71
C LYS A 206 7.40 17.89 -21.67
N PHE A 207 7.34 16.57 -21.66
CA PHE A 207 6.69 15.80 -22.74
C PHE A 207 5.47 14.99 -22.31
N VAL A 208 5.25 14.75 -21.01
CA VAL A 208 4.12 13.94 -20.54
C VAL A 208 3.05 14.85 -19.95
N ILE A 209 1.83 14.74 -20.49
CA ILE A 209 0.68 15.55 -20.05
C ILE A 209 -0.46 14.66 -19.58
N ILE A 210 -1.31 15.20 -18.71
CA ILE A 210 -2.60 14.59 -18.34
C ILE A 210 -3.65 15.13 -19.32
N ARG A 211 -4.31 14.25 -20.08
CA ARG A 211 -5.38 14.62 -21.02
C ARG A 211 -6.76 14.60 -20.39
N GLN A 212 -7.00 13.60 -19.56
CA GLN A 212 -8.28 13.37 -18.91
C GLN A 212 -8.01 12.97 -17.47
N TYR A 213 -8.88 13.38 -16.56
CA TYR A 213 -8.85 12.95 -15.17
C TYR A 213 -10.25 12.90 -14.57
N ASN A 214 -10.47 11.94 -13.69
CA ASN A 214 -11.59 11.91 -12.75
C ASN A 214 -10.99 11.56 -11.40
N LEU A 215 -10.84 12.55 -10.53
CA LEU A 215 -10.05 12.43 -9.31
C LEU A 215 -10.83 12.96 -8.13
N GLN A 216 -10.59 12.33 -6.99
CA GLN A 216 -11.09 12.77 -5.71
C GLN A 216 -9.95 12.78 -4.70
N SER A 217 -9.86 13.85 -3.90
CA SER A 217 -8.99 13.88 -2.74
C SER A 217 -9.59 13.01 -1.64
N THR A 218 -8.73 12.26 -0.96
CA THR A 218 -9.13 11.41 0.16
C THR A 218 -8.09 11.49 1.28
N LYS A 219 -8.49 11.19 2.50
CA LYS A 219 -7.62 11.22 3.68
C LYS A 219 -7.72 9.94 4.46
N VAL A 220 -6.58 9.32 4.70
CA VAL A 220 -6.50 7.95 5.20
C VAL A 220 -5.57 7.79 6.39
N ALA A 221 -5.80 6.77 7.21
CA ALA A 221 -4.88 6.45 8.30
C ALA A 221 -3.51 6.06 7.71
N GLY A 222 -2.45 6.72 8.17
CA GLY A 222 -1.14 6.72 7.52
C GLY A 222 -0.28 5.48 7.79
N GLY A 223 -0.84 4.28 7.91
CA GLY A 223 -0.04 3.17 8.41
C GLY A 223 0.48 3.53 9.81
N LYS A 224 1.78 3.40 10.08
CA LYS A 224 2.37 3.52 11.43
C LYS A 224 1.94 4.76 12.22
N LYS A 225 1.99 5.96 11.61
CA LYS A 225 1.62 7.23 12.26
C LYS A 225 0.98 8.26 11.32
N GLY A 226 0.05 9.04 11.87
CA GLY A 226 -0.65 10.19 11.29
C GLY A 226 -1.70 9.81 10.27
N SER A 227 -2.16 10.81 9.53
CA SER A 227 -3.00 10.67 8.37
C SER A 227 -2.18 10.87 7.08
N VAL A 228 -2.72 10.44 5.94
CA VAL A 228 -2.19 10.71 4.60
C VAL A 228 -3.31 11.32 3.77
N THR A 229 -3.12 12.56 3.35
CA THR A 229 -3.97 13.16 2.32
C THR A 229 -3.44 12.79 0.95
N GLY A 230 -4.28 12.24 0.10
CA GLY A 230 -3.92 11.77 -1.24
C GLY A 230 -5.10 11.90 -2.19
N PHE A 231 -5.04 11.16 -3.28
CA PHE A 231 -6.08 11.07 -4.28
C PHE A 231 -6.41 9.61 -4.63
N ILE A 232 -7.63 9.40 -5.08
CA ILE A 232 -8.10 8.22 -5.80
C ILE A 232 -8.69 8.68 -7.13
N GLY A 233 -8.91 7.74 -8.05
CA GLY A 233 -9.59 8.01 -9.32
C GLY A 233 -8.77 7.57 -10.51
N SER A 234 -9.04 8.14 -11.68
CA SER A 234 -8.42 7.76 -12.94
C SER A 234 -7.82 8.96 -13.65
N ILE A 235 -6.72 8.73 -14.38
CA ILE A 235 -6.12 9.70 -15.29
C ILE A 235 -5.82 9.05 -16.64
N GLU A 236 -5.73 9.87 -17.67
CA GLU A 236 -5.13 9.52 -18.96
C GLU A 236 -3.86 10.34 -19.16
N LEU A 237 -2.73 9.64 -19.25
CA LEU A 237 -1.42 10.20 -19.58
C LEU A 237 -1.20 10.12 -21.09
N TYR A 238 -0.64 11.19 -21.66
CA TYR A 238 -0.24 11.25 -23.05
C TYR A 238 1.19 11.73 -23.20
N LEU A 239 1.94 11.05 -24.05
CA LEU A 239 3.25 11.47 -24.52
C LEU A 239 3.08 12.44 -25.71
N GLY A 240 3.42 13.70 -25.47
CA GLY A 240 3.31 14.84 -26.38
C GLY A 240 4.16 14.73 -27.65
N HIS A 241 4.06 15.73 -28.55
CA HIS A 241 4.80 15.74 -29.81
C HIS A 241 6.33 15.83 -29.60
N ASN A 242 7.11 15.42 -30.62
CA ASN A 242 8.59 15.41 -30.64
C ASN A 242 9.25 14.41 -29.66
N TYR A 243 8.51 13.42 -29.16
CA TYR A 243 9.07 12.34 -28.34
C TYR A 243 10.05 11.44 -29.12
N GLN A 244 9.92 11.40 -30.45
CA GLN A 244 10.67 10.51 -31.35
C GLN A 244 12.18 10.75 -31.30
N ASP A 245 12.60 11.96 -30.92
CA ASP A 245 14.02 12.32 -30.73
C ASP A 245 14.63 11.65 -29.47
N PHE A 246 13.79 11.06 -28.61
CA PHE A 246 14.15 10.46 -27.33
C PHE A 246 13.62 9.02 -27.24
N GLY A 247 14.11 8.13 -28.13
CA GLY A 247 13.64 6.75 -28.24
C GLY A 247 13.63 5.98 -26.91
N ASP A 248 14.75 6.01 -26.18
CA ASP A 248 14.89 5.30 -24.89
C ASP A 248 13.96 5.86 -23.80
N TYR A 249 13.76 7.17 -23.73
CA TYR A 249 12.85 7.78 -22.74
C TYR A 249 11.40 7.55 -23.09
N SER A 250 11.06 7.53 -24.37
CA SER A 250 9.72 7.16 -24.84
C SER A 250 9.41 5.70 -24.49
N GLN A 251 10.37 4.80 -24.72
CA GLN A 251 10.25 3.41 -24.33
C GLN A 251 10.16 3.27 -22.80
N LEU A 252 10.97 4.00 -22.05
CA LEU A 252 10.93 4.00 -20.59
C LEU A 252 9.61 4.53 -20.04
N PHE A 253 9.05 5.60 -20.60
CA PHE A 253 7.70 6.09 -20.27
C PHE A 253 6.66 4.97 -20.41
N SER A 254 6.64 4.33 -21.58
CA SER A 254 5.69 3.25 -21.89
C SER A 254 5.87 2.05 -20.97
N THR A 255 7.12 1.73 -20.65
CA THR A 255 7.52 0.64 -19.75
C THR A 255 7.10 0.95 -18.32
N LEU A 256 7.33 2.15 -17.81
CA LEU A 256 6.99 2.54 -16.45
C LEU A 256 5.48 2.66 -16.23
N CYS A 257 4.71 3.09 -17.22
CA CYS A 257 3.25 3.01 -17.17
C CYS A 257 2.78 1.56 -16.98
N ARG A 258 3.39 0.60 -17.71
CA ARG A 258 3.12 -0.83 -17.52
C ARG A 258 3.72 -1.38 -16.23
N PHE A 259 4.75 -0.78 -15.66
CA PHE A 259 5.31 -1.22 -14.38
C PHE A 259 4.49 -0.74 -13.18
N ALA A 260 3.66 0.29 -13.36
CA ALA A 260 2.85 0.89 -12.32
C ALA A 260 1.89 -0.09 -11.63
N LEU A 261 1.32 -1.09 -12.35
CA LEU A 261 0.45 -2.09 -11.72
C LEU A 261 1.18 -3.02 -10.75
N TYR A 262 2.50 -3.21 -10.93
CA TYR A 262 3.30 -4.04 -10.03
C TYR A 262 3.79 -3.23 -8.82
N CYS A 263 4.39 -2.09 -9.09
CA CYS A 263 5.13 -1.34 -8.07
C CYS A 263 4.28 -0.32 -7.33
N GLY A 264 3.03 -0.11 -7.75
CA GLY A 264 2.12 0.90 -7.22
C GLY A 264 2.66 2.32 -7.36
N THR A 265 1.87 3.28 -6.89
CA THR A 265 2.17 4.71 -7.05
C THR A 265 2.38 5.42 -5.72
N GLY A 266 3.42 6.25 -5.63
CA GLY A 266 3.69 7.07 -4.48
C GLY A 266 4.27 6.29 -3.30
N HIS A 267 3.86 6.65 -2.09
CA HIS A 267 4.42 6.11 -0.85
C HIS A 267 3.46 5.18 -0.12
N LYS A 268 4.03 4.31 0.74
CA LYS A 268 3.31 3.33 1.56
C LYS A 268 2.54 2.28 0.75
N THR A 269 3.06 1.94 -0.43
CA THR A 269 2.53 0.86 -1.28
C THR A 269 2.61 -0.52 -0.65
N THR A 270 3.52 -0.71 0.31
CA THR A 270 3.60 -1.91 1.15
C THR A 270 2.55 -1.96 2.27
N PHE A 271 1.72 -0.92 2.43
CA PHE A 271 0.66 -0.82 3.44
C PHE A 271 -0.73 -0.62 2.81
N GLY A 272 -0.92 -0.97 1.53
CA GLY A 272 -2.22 -0.89 0.88
C GLY A 272 -2.51 0.43 0.15
N LEU A 273 -1.62 1.43 0.22
CA LEU A 273 -1.77 2.71 -0.48
C LEU A 273 -1.23 2.64 -1.91
N GLY A 274 -1.63 3.58 -2.77
CA GLY A 274 -1.06 3.64 -4.11
C GLY A 274 -1.35 2.43 -5.00
N TYR A 275 -2.44 1.70 -4.75
CA TYR A 275 -2.80 0.54 -5.57
C TYR A 275 -3.26 1.01 -6.94
N THR A 276 -2.47 0.71 -7.97
CA THR A 276 -2.67 1.22 -9.33
C THR A 276 -2.99 0.09 -10.30
N ARG A 277 -3.93 0.34 -11.21
CA ARG A 277 -4.24 -0.54 -12.34
C ARG A 277 -4.08 0.19 -13.66
N LEU A 278 -3.78 -0.58 -14.70
CA LEU A 278 -3.86 -0.13 -16.08
C LEU A 278 -5.33 -0.07 -16.53
N GLY A 279 -5.63 0.91 -17.37
CA GLY A 279 -6.98 1.15 -17.89
C GLY A 279 -7.69 2.27 -17.15
N TRP A 280 -8.83 2.67 -17.71
CA TRP A 280 -9.74 3.63 -17.10
C TRP A 280 -10.84 2.87 -16.37
N ALA A 281 -11.09 3.23 -15.12
CA ALA A 281 -12.26 2.77 -14.36
C ALA A 281 -12.89 3.94 -13.62
N GLU A 282 -14.21 3.92 -13.52
CA GLU A 282 -14.92 4.80 -12.60
C GLU A 282 -14.84 4.19 -11.20
N ILE A 283 -14.55 5.03 -10.21
CA ILE A 283 -14.52 4.61 -8.81
C ILE A 283 -15.83 5.08 -8.18
N ASP A 284 -16.62 4.13 -7.66
CA ASP A 284 -17.85 4.46 -6.94
C ASP A 284 -17.51 5.21 -5.64
N ASN A 285 -17.77 6.52 -5.64
CA ASN A 285 -17.43 7.45 -4.56
C ASN A 285 -18.10 7.12 -3.21
N ASN A 286 -19.26 6.45 -3.24
CA ASN A 286 -20.04 6.10 -2.03
C ASN A 286 -19.29 5.16 -1.07
N THR A 287 -18.32 4.39 -1.56
CA THR A 287 -17.60 3.38 -0.77
C THR A 287 -16.31 3.92 -0.14
N VAL A 288 -15.77 5.05 -0.60
CA VAL A 288 -14.45 5.56 -0.15
C VAL A 288 -14.57 6.86 0.66
N GLU A 289 -15.63 7.64 0.46
CA GLU A 289 -15.82 8.95 1.13
C GLU A 289 -16.09 8.87 2.63
N GLN A 290 -16.71 7.79 3.12
CA GLN A 290 -17.27 7.76 4.47
C GLN A 290 -16.28 7.29 5.54
N THR A 291 -15.14 6.72 5.15
CA THR A 291 -14.52 5.68 5.99
C THR A 291 -13.21 6.02 6.65
N GLU A 292 -12.33 6.61 5.88
CA GLU A 292 -10.99 6.91 6.33
C GLU A 292 -10.93 8.33 6.91
N ASN A 293 -11.97 9.14 6.64
CA ASN A 293 -12.22 10.45 7.22
C ASN A 293 -12.57 10.43 8.72
N SER A 294 -13.21 9.38 9.24
CA SER A 294 -13.63 9.32 10.65
C SER A 294 -12.47 9.07 11.62
N LEU A 295 -11.66 8.02 11.39
CA LEU A 295 -10.48 7.74 12.22
C LEU A 295 -9.39 8.79 12.00
N SER A 296 -9.09 9.14 10.75
CA SER A 296 -8.09 10.18 10.48
C SER A 296 -8.53 11.55 10.99
N GLY A 297 -9.81 11.89 10.83
CA GLY A 297 -10.42 13.09 11.40
C GLY A 297 -10.36 13.11 12.93
N ARG A 298 -10.66 11.97 13.59
CA ARG A 298 -10.55 11.86 15.04
C ARG A 298 -9.10 11.98 15.53
N ILE A 299 -8.14 11.38 14.82
CA ILE A 299 -6.71 11.55 15.11
C ILE A 299 -6.31 13.02 14.98
N ASP A 300 -6.77 13.73 13.94
CA ASP A 300 -6.43 15.15 13.77
C ASP A 300 -7.07 16.05 14.84
N GLU A 301 -8.33 15.77 15.22
CA GLU A 301 -9.02 16.47 16.30
C GLU A 301 -8.25 16.30 17.62
N LEU A 302 -7.91 15.06 17.98
CA LEU A 302 -7.13 14.75 19.17
C LEU A 302 -5.72 15.37 19.10
N LEU A 303 -5.08 15.35 17.93
CA LEU A 303 -3.78 15.96 17.72
C LEU A 303 -3.84 17.47 17.92
N ALA A 304 -4.86 18.15 17.39
CA ALA A 304 -5.08 19.58 17.60
C ALA A 304 -5.27 19.91 19.09
N ILE A 305 -6.07 19.11 19.80
CA ILE A 305 -6.26 19.24 21.26
C ILE A 305 -4.93 19.09 22.01
N PHE A 306 -4.13 18.06 21.68
CA PHE A 306 -2.86 17.82 22.36
C PHE A 306 -1.78 18.86 22.05
N LEU A 307 -1.75 19.38 20.81
CA LEU A 307 -0.85 20.47 20.43
C LEU A 307 -1.23 21.76 21.16
N ALA A 308 -2.52 22.09 21.24
CA ALA A 308 -3.01 23.27 21.96
C ALA A 308 -2.66 23.19 23.47
N LYS A 309 -2.84 22.03 24.11
CA LYS A 309 -2.59 21.86 25.55
C LYS A 309 -1.11 21.83 25.95
N LYS A 310 -0.18 21.45 25.06
CA LYS A 310 1.26 21.42 25.36
C LYS A 310 2.00 22.73 25.08
N GLY A 311 1.39 23.66 24.35
CA GLY A 311 2.02 24.92 23.96
C GLY A 311 3.12 24.78 22.91
N THR A 312 3.38 25.85 22.16
CA THR A 312 4.30 25.93 21.01
C THR A 312 5.80 25.82 21.34
N LYS A 313 6.19 25.41 22.56
CA LYS A 313 7.60 25.36 23.01
C LYS A 313 8.28 24.00 22.84
N GLY A 314 7.65 23.04 22.14
CA GLY A 314 8.20 21.71 21.92
C GLY A 314 8.73 21.51 20.50
N GLY A 315 10.03 21.21 20.35
CA GLY A 315 10.61 20.81 19.05
C GLY A 315 10.02 19.50 18.49
N ASN A 316 10.58 18.97 17.39
CA ASN A 316 10.06 17.78 16.67
C ASN A 316 9.68 16.59 17.57
N ARG A 317 10.42 16.35 18.66
CA ARG A 317 10.15 15.28 19.63
C ARG A 317 8.80 15.45 20.34
N ALA A 318 8.41 16.67 20.71
CA ALA A 318 7.15 16.92 21.39
C ALA A 318 5.95 16.71 20.46
N LYS A 319 6.06 17.12 19.19
CA LYS A 319 5.07 16.90 18.14
C LYS A 319 4.85 15.40 17.88
N ASN A 320 5.93 14.63 17.78
CA ASN A 320 5.85 13.17 17.60
C ASN A 320 5.17 12.45 18.77
N ILE A 321 5.34 12.95 20.00
CA ILE A 321 4.63 12.43 21.17
C ILE A 321 3.13 12.74 21.07
N CYS A 322 2.73 13.95 20.65
CA CYS A 322 1.32 14.29 20.46
C CYS A 322 0.64 13.45 19.37
N ILE A 323 1.35 13.17 18.27
CA ILE A 323 0.89 12.26 17.21
C ILE A 323 0.63 10.87 17.80
N SER A 324 1.59 10.34 18.57
CA SER A 324 1.45 9.03 19.20
C SER A 324 0.30 9.01 20.23
N TYR A 325 0.07 10.11 20.96
CA TYR A 325 -1.07 10.23 21.87
C TYR A 325 -2.41 10.20 21.13
N ALA A 326 -2.52 10.96 20.04
CA ALA A 326 -3.73 11.01 19.22
C ALA A 326 -4.07 9.65 18.64
N GLU A 327 -3.09 8.93 18.09
CA GLU A 327 -3.29 7.58 17.57
C GLU A 327 -3.71 6.58 18.65
N ILE A 328 -3.00 6.53 19.78
CA ILE A 328 -3.29 5.57 20.85
C ILE A 328 -4.69 5.82 21.41
N VAL A 329 -5.08 7.09 21.62
CA VAL A 329 -6.42 7.40 22.15
C VAL A 329 -7.48 7.10 21.11
N ALA A 330 -7.33 7.57 19.87
CA ALA A 330 -8.30 7.32 18.81
C ALA A 330 -8.57 5.81 18.69
N LYS A 331 -7.52 5.00 18.63
CA LYS A 331 -7.60 3.53 18.54
C LYS A 331 -8.22 2.86 19.75
N LYS A 332 -7.92 3.35 20.95
CA LYS A 332 -8.54 2.86 22.19
C LYS A 332 -10.03 3.20 22.22
N GLU A 333 -10.43 4.38 21.73
CA GLU A 333 -11.85 4.77 21.56
C GLU A 333 -12.58 3.82 20.57
N LEU A 334 -11.87 3.25 19.58
CA LEU A 334 -12.43 2.22 18.69
C LEU A 334 -12.54 0.81 19.34
N GLY A 335 -12.03 0.63 20.55
CA GLY A 335 -12.05 -0.65 21.28
C GLY A 335 -10.82 -1.54 21.10
N GLN A 336 -9.71 -1.02 20.54
CA GLN A 336 -8.47 -1.80 20.41
C GLN A 336 -7.79 -1.98 21.77
N SER A 337 -7.27 -3.19 22.05
CA SER A 337 -6.53 -3.45 23.29
C SER A 337 -5.18 -2.73 23.27
N LEU A 338 -4.65 -2.40 24.45
CA LEU A 338 -3.32 -1.76 24.54
C LEU A 338 -2.21 -2.70 24.04
N GLN A 339 -2.40 -4.02 24.15
CA GLN A 339 -1.48 -5.01 23.60
C GLN A 339 -1.44 -4.95 22.07
N ASP A 340 -2.61 -4.89 21.44
CA ASP A 340 -2.71 -4.78 19.99
C ASP A 340 -2.13 -3.46 19.51
N ILE A 341 -2.48 -2.33 20.14
CA ILE A 341 -1.92 -1.00 19.79
C ILE A 341 -0.39 -1.01 19.93
N ALA A 342 0.17 -1.70 20.93
CA ALA A 342 1.61 -1.78 21.15
C ALA A 342 2.34 -2.54 20.04
N LEU A 343 1.83 -3.72 19.69
CA LEU A 343 2.32 -4.50 18.57
C LEU A 343 2.26 -3.68 17.27
N GLU A 344 1.14 -2.98 17.07
CA GLU A 344 0.81 -2.31 15.83
C GLU A 344 1.58 -1.00 15.60
N LEU A 345 1.91 -0.27 16.68
CA LEU A 345 2.78 0.91 16.62
C LEU A 345 4.27 0.55 16.70
N GLU A 346 4.61 -0.74 16.81
CA GLU A 346 5.97 -1.23 17.10
C GLU A 346 6.57 -0.53 18.33
N MET A 347 5.75 -0.33 19.37
CA MET A 347 6.17 0.30 20.61
C MET A 347 6.05 -0.71 21.76
N PRO A 348 6.95 -0.68 22.76
CA PRO A 348 6.80 -1.51 23.94
C PRO A 348 5.45 -1.26 24.61
N TYR A 349 4.78 -2.33 25.06
CA TYR A 349 3.48 -2.26 25.72
C TYR A 349 3.43 -1.23 26.86
N GLU A 350 4.48 -1.19 27.70
CA GLU A 350 4.58 -0.22 28.79
C GLU A 350 4.66 1.23 28.31
N THR A 351 5.22 1.47 27.12
CA THR A 351 5.23 2.79 26.49
C THR A 351 3.81 3.18 26.05
N VAL A 352 3.10 2.27 25.39
CA VAL A 352 1.72 2.49 24.92
C VAL A 352 0.78 2.75 26.09
N LYS A 353 0.87 1.92 27.14
CA LYS A 353 0.12 2.09 28.39
C LYS A 353 0.40 3.43 29.06
N THR A 354 1.67 3.82 29.15
CA THR A 354 2.08 5.13 29.71
C THR A 354 1.53 6.28 28.87
N TYR A 355 1.62 6.19 27.54
CA TYR A 355 1.18 7.22 26.62
C TYR A 355 -0.34 7.37 26.65
N SER A 356 -1.08 6.25 26.65
CA SER A 356 -2.54 6.24 26.84
C SER A 356 -2.95 6.95 28.12
N LYS A 357 -2.33 6.61 29.26
CA LYS A 357 -2.61 7.24 30.56
C LYS A 357 -2.35 8.76 30.55
N ARG A 358 -1.23 9.18 29.97
CA ARG A 358 -0.86 10.60 29.86
C ARG A 358 -1.80 11.36 28.92
N ALA A 359 -2.19 10.75 27.80
CA ALA A 359 -3.13 11.33 26.85
C ALA A 359 -4.52 11.51 27.46
N MET A 360 -5.04 10.49 28.16
CA MET A 360 -6.33 10.58 28.87
C MET A 360 -6.33 11.67 29.95
N LYS A 361 -5.23 11.81 30.70
CA LYS A 361 -5.05 12.91 31.66
C LYS A 361 -5.11 14.29 30.99
N LEU A 362 -4.51 14.42 29.80
CA LEU A 362 -4.59 15.65 29.01
C LEU A 362 -6.01 15.91 28.49
N LEU A 363 -6.81 14.88 28.22
CA LEU A 363 -8.22 15.03 27.82
C LEU A 363 -9.16 15.33 29.00
N GLY A 364 -8.70 15.17 30.25
CA GLY A 364 -9.53 15.37 31.45
C GLY A 364 -10.41 14.16 31.79
N ALA A 365 -10.19 13.01 31.14
CA ALA A 365 -10.91 11.78 31.44
C ALA A 365 -10.32 11.08 32.68
N LYS A 366 -11.19 10.59 33.59
CA LYS A 366 -10.76 9.75 34.73
C LYS A 366 -10.21 8.42 34.20
N THR A 367 -9.15 7.93 34.86
CA THR A 367 -8.24 6.89 34.36
C THR A 367 -8.82 5.49 34.39
#